data_AF-A0A9W9KFY5-F1
#
_entry.id   AF-A0A9W9KFY5-F1
#
_cell.length_a   1.000
_cell.length_b   1.000
_cell.length_c   1.000
_cell.angle_alpha   90.00
_cell.angle_beta   90.00
_cell.angle_gamma   90.00
#
_symmetry.space_group_name_H-M   'P 1'
#
loop_
_entity.id
_entity.type
_entity.pdbx_description
1 polymer ?
#
loop_
_entity_poly.entity_id
_entity_poly.type
_entity_poly.pdbx_seq_one_letter_code
_entity_poly.pdbx_strand_id
1 'polypeptide(L)' 'MRTGILHVKNDTILDANGQRVVLRGAALGGWMNMENFITGFAAHEFQHCAEMHRVLDPEKYEFFFDKWQGHRSPRHDLH' A
#
# COMPACT_ATOMS: atom_id res chain seq x y z
N MET A 1 0.99 12.11 28.79
CA MET A 1 0.10 11.22 28.02
C MET A 1 -0.21 11.90 26.70
N ARG A 2 0.04 11.26 25.55
CA ARG A 2 -0.31 11.82 24.24
C ARG A 2 -1.82 11.73 24.07
N THR A 3 -2.50 12.86 23.99
CA THR A 3 -3.94 12.94 23.75
C THR A 3 -4.25 12.60 22.29
N GLY A 4 -5.31 11.82 22.06
CA GLY A 4 -5.53 11.08 20.80
C GLY A 4 -5.97 11.88 19.58
N ILE A 5 -6.13 13.20 19.68
CA ILE A 5 -6.59 14.03 18.55
C ILE A 5 -5.41 14.84 18.01
N LEU A 6 -5.12 14.67 16.72
CA LEU A 6 -4.11 15.43 15.99
C LEU A 6 -4.76 16.59 15.24
N HIS A 7 -4.13 17.76 15.27
CA HIS A 7 -4.58 18.96 14.57
C HIS A 7 -3.45 19.51 13.69
N VAL A 8 -3.80 20.07 12.54
CA VAL A 8 -2.85 20.73 11.63
C VAL A 8 -2.86 22.23 11.90
N LYS A 9 -1.67 22.81 12.08
CA LYS A 9 -1.46 24.25 12.16
C LYS A 9 -0.34 24.65 11.21
N ASN A 10 -0.70 25.31 10.11
CA ASN A 10 0.21 25.65 9.01
C ASN A 10 0.95 24.40 8.49
N ASP A 11 2.28 24.37 8.66
CA ASP A 11 3.20 23.30 8.25
C ASP A 11 3.50 22.30 9.39
N THR A 12 2.78 22.39 10.51
CA THR A 12 3.01 21.55 11.69
C THR A 12 1.79 20.72 12.08
N ILE A 13 2.04 19.49 12.53
CA ILE A 13 1.04 18.61 13.15
C ILE A 13 1.24 18.72 14.66
N LEU A 14 0.15 18.97 15.40
CA LEU A 14 0.14 19.11 16.85
C LEU A 14 -0.74 18.04 17.49
N ASP A 15 -0.40 17.61 18.70
CA ASP A 15 -1.33 16.85 19.55
C ASP A 15 -2.34 17.78 20.25
N ALA A 16 -3.27 17.22 21.02
CA ALA A 16 -4.28 18.02 21.71
C ALA A 16 -3.71 18.94 22.82
N ASN A 17 -2.43 18.75 23.21
CA ASN A 17 -1.74 19.63 24.15
C ASN A 17 -0.93 20.72 23.43
N GLY A 18 -1.03 20.81 22.09
CA GLY A 18 -0.27 21.75 21.27
C GLY A 18 1.19 21.37 21.07
N GLN A 19 1.60 20.15 21.41
CA GLN A 19 2.97 19.68 21.17
C GLN A 19 3.14 19.17 19.75
N ARG A 20 4.26 19.51 19.11
CA ARG A 20 4.57 19.07 17.76
C ARG A 20 4.72 17.56 17.68
N VAL A 21 4.06 16.96 16.70
CA VAL A 21 4.11 15.54 16.40
C VAL A 21 4.78 15.32 15.04
N VAL A 22 5.80 14.47 15.02
CA VAL A 22 6.40 13.95 13.78
C VAL A 22 5.81 12.56 13.51
N LEU A 23 5.14 12.41 12.37
CA LEU A 23 4.66 11.11 11.90
C LEU A 23 5.80 10.38 11.19
N ARG A 24 6.10 9.16 11.64
CA ARG A 24 7.07 8.27 11.00
C ARG A 24 6.35 6.98 10.66
N GLY A 25 6.39 6.58 9.40
CA GLY A 25 5.77 5.35 8.92
C GLY A 25 6.30 5.02 7.52
N ALA A 26 6.23 3.74 7.16
CA ALA A 26 6.49 3.29 5.80
C ALA A 26 5.15 3.22 5.05
N ALA A 27 5.14 3.65 3.78
CA ALA A 27 3.99 3.45 2.92
C ALA A 27 4.00 2.01 2.39
N LEU A 28 2.86 1.32 2.47
CA LEU A 28 2.65 -0.02 1.90
C LEU A 28 2.28 0.10 0.41
N GLY A 29 3.04 0.89 -0.35
CA GLY A 29 2.83 1.10 -1.77
C GLY A 29 2.95 -0.23 -2.52
N GLY A 30 2.06 -0.49 -3.48
CA GLY A 30 2.11 -1.73 -4.26
C GLY A 30 1.46 -2.95 -3.59
N TRP A 31 0.85 -2.83 -2.40
CA TRP A 31 0.22 -3.96 -1.72
C TRP A 31 -1.20 -4.25 -2.23
N MET A 32 -2.12 -3.30 -2.07
CA MET A 32 -3.52 -3.44 -2.52
C MET A 32 -3.80 -2.80 -3.88
N ASN A 33 -2.84 -2.05 -4.43
CA ASN A 33 -2.93 -1.41 -5.74
C ASN A 33 -1.59 -1.58 -6.45
N MET A 34 -1.60 -2.15 -7.65
CA MET A 34 -0.40 -2.29 -8.48
C MET A 34 -0.03 -0.98 -9.17
N GLU A 35 0.94 -0.29 -8.59
CA GLU A 35 1.56 0.87 -9.22
C GLU A 35 2.75 0.45 -10.09
N ASN A 36 2.75 0.87 -11.37
CA ASN A 36 3.69 0.42 -12.41
C ASN A 36 5.17 0.58 -12.01
N PHE A 37 5.50 1.64 -11.26
CA PHE A 37 6.88 1.91 -10.79
C PHE A 37 7.30 1.04 -9.59
N ILE A 38 6.34 0.41 -8.91
CA ILE A 38 6.58 -0.48 -7.76
C ILE A 38 6.62 -1.94 -8.23
N THR A 39 5.78 -2.30 -9.20
CA THR A 39 5.60 -3.70 -9.64
C THR A 39 6.45 -4.08 -10.85
N GLY A 40 7.00 -3.10 -11.58
CA GLY A 40 7.84 -3.33 -12.75
C GLY A 40 7.08 -3.76 -14.01
N PHE A 41 5.74 -3.81 -13.95
CA PHE A 41 4.90 -4.08 -15.11
C PHE A 41 4.43 -2.76 -15.75
N ALA A 42 4.56 -2.68 -17.07
CA ALA A 42 4.01 -1.57 -17.83
C ALA A 42 2.48 -1.65 -17.86
N ALA A 43 1.82 -0.47 -17.97
CA ALA A 43 0.37 -0.27 -17.96
C ALA A 43 -0.28 -0.23 -16.57
N HIS A 44 -1.37 0.53 -16.44
CA HIS A 44 -2.09 0.69 -15.16
C HIS A 44 -2.66 -0.65 -14.66
N GLU A 45 -2.86 -0.80 -13.35
CA GLU A 45 -3.38 -2.01 -12.70
C GLU A 45 -4.54 -2.66 -13.46
N PHE A 46 -5.51 -1.87 -13.90
CA PHE A 46 -6.67 -2.38 -14.65
C PHE A 46 -6.30 -3.06 -15.97
N GLN A 47 -5.33 -2.50 -16.72
CA GLN A 47 -4.84 -3.08 -17.97
C GLN A 47 -4.03 -4.36 -17.71
N HIS A 48 -3.27 -4.38 -16.61
CA HIS A 48 -2.51 -5.55 -16.18
C HIS A 48 -3.45 -6.71 -15.80
N CYS A 49 -4.46 -6.45 -14.98
CA CYS A 49 -5.47 -7.45 -14.60
C CYS A 49 -6.24 -7.98 -15.83
N ALA A 50 -6.61 -7.11 -16.77
CA ALA A 50 -7.34 -7.51 -17.97
C ALA A 50 -6.52 -8.44 -18.89
N GLU A 51 -5.26 -8.13 -19.13
CA GLU A 51 -4.38 -8.98 -19.94
C GLU A 51 -4.02 -10.29 -19.23
N MET A 52 -3.80 -10.25 -17.92
CA MET A 52 -3.56 -11.47 -17.14
C MET A 52 -4.77 -12.40 -17.17
N HIS A 53 -5.99 -11.87 -17.04
CA HIS A 53 -7.21 -12.67 -17.15
C HIS A 53 -7.43 -13.21 -18.58
N ARG A 54 -6.93 -12.52 -19.61
CA ARG A 54 -7.02 -12.98 -21.01
C ARG A 54 -6.04 -14.10 -21.32
N VAL A 55 -4.86 -14.09 -20.71
CA VAL A 55 -3.76 -15.02 -21.01
C VAL A 55 -3.73 -16.23 -20.05
N LEU A 56 -4.20 -16.06 -18.82
CA LEU A 56 -4.22 -17.11 -17.80
C LEU A 56 -5.60 -17.76 -17.69
N ASP A 57 -5.61 -19.07 -17.45
CA ASP A 57 -6.81 -19.76 -17.00
C ASP A 57 -7.29 -19.15 -15.67
N PRO A 58 -8.62 -19.09 -15.40
CA PRO A 58 -9.17 -18.47 -14.20
C PRO A 58 -8.53 -18.96 -12.89
N GLU A 59 -8.25 -20.26 -12.78
CA GLU A 59 -7.61 -20.84 -11.59
C GLU A 59 -6.17 -20.36 -11.39
N LYS A 60 -5.43 -20.13 -12.47
CA LYS A 60 -4.05 -19.62 -12.43
C LYS A 60 -4.02 -18.12 -12.16
N TYR A 61 -5.02 -17.39 -12.67
CA TYR A 61 -5.23 -15.99 -12.35
C TYR A 61 -5.45 -15.81 -10.84
N GLU A 62 -6.44 -16.50 -10.27
CA GLU A 62 -6.72 -16.43 -8.82
C GLU A 62 -5.50 -16.85 -7.98
N PHE A 63 -4.82 -17.92 -8.37
CA PHE A 63 -3.60 -18.36 -7.68
C PHE A 63 -2.49 -17.29 -7.69
N PHE A 64 -2.31 -16.59 -8.80
CA PHE A 64 -1.30 -15.54 -8.90
C PHE A 64 -1.61 -14.37 -7.94
N PHE A 65 -2.85 -13.89 -7.93
CA PHE A 65 -3.25 -12.75 -7.10
C PHE A 65 -3.30 -13.09 -5.60
N ASP A 66 -3.67 -14.32 -5.25
CA ASP A 66 -3.61 -14.81 -3.87
C ASP A 66 -2.16 -14.82 -3.35
N LYS A 67 -1.23 -15.36 -4.14
CA LYS A 67 0.19 -15.39 -3.77
C LYS A 67 0.82 -14.01 -3.77
N TRP A 68 0.48 -13.15 -4.71
CA TRP A 68 1.01 -11.78 -4.79
C TRP A 68 0.64 -10.94 -3.57
N GLN A 69 -0.64 -10.96 -3.16
CA GLN A 69 -1.12 -10.23 -1.99
C GLN A 69 -0.60 -10.82 -0.67
N GLY A 70 -0.49 -12.15 -0.60
CA GLY A 70 0.05 -12.86 0.56
C GLY A 70 1.55 -12.64 0.76
N HIS A 71 2.35 -12.64 -0.32
CA HIS A 71 3.79 -12.47 -0.25
C HIS A 71 4.20 -11.03 0.08
N ARG A 72 3.45 -10.03 -0.40
CA ARG A 72 3.69 -8.60 -0.09
C ARG A 72 3.00 -8.11 1.18
N SER A 73 2.66 -9.04 2.08
CA SER A 73 2.08 -8.69 3.37
C SER A 73 3.12 -8.01 4.27
N PRO A 74 2.76 -6.93 5.00
CA PRO A 74 3.67 -6.22 5.90
C PRO A 74 4.33 -7.09 6.97
N ARG A 75 3.77 -8.28 7.27
CA ARG A 75 4.36 -9.24 8.21
C ARG A 75 5.72 -9.77 7.75
N HIS A 76 6.01 -9.72 6.46
CA HIS A 76 7.27 -10.18 5.89
C HIS A 76 8.31 -9.05 5.74
N ASP A 77 7.87 -7.78 5.77
CA ASP A 77 8.69 -6.60 5.49
C ASP A 77 9.12 -5.83 6.75
N LEU A 78 8.53 -6.14 7.91
CA LEU A 78 8.82 -5.49 9.19
C LEU A 78 9.76 -6.39 10.04
N HIS A 79 11.07 -6.26 9.79
CA HIS A 79 12.15 -6.82 10.62
C HIS A 79 13.10 -5.72 11.11
#